data_AF-A0A553FVB9-F1
#
_entry.id   AF-A0A553FVB9-F1
#
_cell.length_a   1.000
_cell.length_b   1.000
_cell.length_c   1.000
_cell.angle_alpha   90.00
_cell.angle_beta   90.00
_cell.angle_gamma   90.00
#
_symmetry.space_group_name_H-M   'P 1'
#
loop_
_entity.id
_entity.type
_entity.pdbx_description
1 polymer ?
#
loop_
_entity_poly.entity_id
_entity_poly.type
_entity_poly.pdbx_seq_one_letter_code
_entity_poly.pdbx_strand_id
1 'polypeptide(L)' 'MKVNRGQKWGFVSFLNDLAVSEDYKGVSGKYFDNDKGTFGKAHQDAYDEIKLNQLVLLTDQILSR' A
#
# COMPACT_ATOMS: atom_id res chain seq x y z
N MET A 1 7.63 -21.06 -18.26
CA MET A 1 7.71 -19.77 -18.98
C MET A 1 8.60 -18.84 -18.16
N LYS A 2 9.83 -18.56 -18.61
CA LYS A 2 10.77 -17.69 -17.88
C LYS A 2 10.49 -16.24 -18.27
N VAL A 3 9.97 -15.44 -17.36
CA VAL A 3 9.80 -14.00 -17.59
C VAL A 3 11.14 -13.33 -17.29
N ASN A 4 11.76 -12.78 -18.34
CA ASN A 4 13.00 -12.04 -18.29
C ASN A 4 12.74 -10.68 -17.64
N ARG A 5 12.95 -10.55 -16.31
CA ARG A 5 12.60 -9.33 -15.56
C ARG A 5 13.68 -8.27 -15.69
N GLY A 6 13.80 -7.70 -16.89
CA GLY A 6 14.50 -6.46 -17.17
C GLY A 6 13.54 -5.29 -17.44
N GLN A 7 12.26 -5.39 -17.06
CA GLN A 7 11.24 -4.41 -17.41
C GLN A 7 10.85 -3.54 -16.21
N LYS A 8 10.95 -2.22 -16.40
CA LYS A 8 10.20 -1.23 -15.62
C LYS A 8 8.73 -1.65 -15.66
N TRP A 9 8.18 -2.03 -14.50
CA TRP A 9 6.75 -2.23 -14.37
C TRP A 9 6.05 -0.90 -14.66
N GLY A 10 5.07 -0.91 -15.56
CA GLY A 10 4.10 0.18 -15.58
C GLY A 10 3.40 0.22 -14.23
N PHE A 11 3.17 1.40 -13.68
CA PHE A 11 2.51 1.54 -12.36
C PHE A 11 1.19 0.74 -12.29
N VAL A 12 0.43 0.73 -13.38
CA VAL A 12 -0.81 -0.05 -13.52
C VAL A 12 -0.57 -1.57 -13.45
N SER A 13 0.44 -2.10 -14.14
CA SER A 13 0.77 -3.54 -14.08
C SER A 13 1.16 -3.97 -12.68
N PHE A 14 1.89 -3.12 -11.95
CA PHE A 14 2.30 -3.42 -10.59
C PHE A 14 1.11 -3.45 -9.63
N LEU A 15 0.19 -2.47 -9.71
CA LEU A 15 -1.02 -2.49 -8.88
C LEU A 15 -1.91 -3.71 -9.18
N ASN A 16 -2.00 -4.11 -10.45
CA ASN A 16 -2.69 -5.33 -10.82
C ASN A 16 -2.04 -6.56 -10.16
N ASP A 17 -0.71 -6.70 -10.28
CA ASP A 17 0.01 -7.82 -9.68
C ASP A 17 -0.12 -7.84 -8.15
N LEU A 18 -0.02 -6.70 -7.48
CA LEU A 18 -0.27 -6.59 -6.03
C LEU A 18 -1.67 -7.08 -5.64
N ALA A 19 -2.68 -6.83 -6.47
CA ALA A 19 -4.07 -7.15 -6.16
C ALA A 19 -4.41 -8.63 -6.42
N VAL A 20 -3.84 -9.24 -7.45
CA VAL A 20 -4.31 -10.56 -7.94
C VAL A 20 -3.24 -11.65 -7.98
N SER A 21 -1.96 -11.32 -7.85
CA SER A 21 -0.88 -12.32 -7.91
C SER A 21 -0.77 -13.12 -6.60
N GLU A 22 -0.55 -14.43 -6.72
CA GLU A 22 -0.21 -15.28 -5.58
C GLU A 22 1.15 -14.91 -4.95
N ASP A 23 2.05 -14.24 -5.70
CA ASP A 23 3.34 -13.76 -5.19
C ASP A 23 3.18 -12.78 -4.02
N TYR A 24 2.05 -12.09 -3.94
CA TYR A 24 1.73 -11.11 -2.89
C TYR A 24 0.63 -11.59 -1.93
N LYS A 25 0.33 -12.89 -1.91
CA LYS A 25 -0.63 -13.46 -0.96
C LYS A 25 -0.18 -13.21 0.48
N GLY A 26 -1.09 -12.70 1.31
CA GLY A 26 -0.83 -12.49 2.74
C GLY A 26 0.04 -11.28 3.07
N VAL A 27 0.29 -10.36 2.11
CA VAL A 27 1.04 -9.12 2.38
C VAL A 27 0.18 -7.96 2.89
N SER A 28 -1.12 -8.19 3.10
CA SER A 28 -2.05 -7.19 3.64
C SER A 28 -1.50 -6.53 4.91
N GLY A 29 -1.64 -5.20 4.99
CA GLY A 29 -1.10 -4.38 6.09
C GLY A 29 0.37 -3.97 5.93
N LYS A 30 1.10 -4.50 4.94
CA LYS A 30 2.45 -4.00 4.61
C LYS A 30 2.38 -2.79 3.68
N TYR A 31 3.26 -1.82 3.93
CA TYR A 31 3.42 -0.65 3.09
C TYR A 31 4.42 -0.93 1.96
N PHE A 32 4.03 -0.66 0.72
CA PHE A 32 4.93 -0.70 -0.44
C PHE A 32 5.40 0.72 -0.79
N ASP A 33 6.71 0.93 -0.77
CA ASP A 33 7.36 2.18 -1.14
C ASP A 33 7.52 2.21 -2.67
N ASN A 34 6.68 2.98 -3.34
CA ASN A 34 6.65 3.07 -4.81
C ASN A 34 7.84 3.85 -5.39
N ASP A 35 8.55 4.63 -4.57
CA ASP A 35 9.79 5.28 -4.98
C ASP A 35 10.97 4.30 -4.92
N LYS A 36 10.99 3.43 -3.91
CA LYS A 36 12.04 2.41 -3.74
C LYS A 36 11.74 1.07 -4.40
N GLY A 37 10.50 0.83 -4.83
CA GLY A 37 10.06 -0.42 -5.43
C GLY A 37 10.11 -1.62 -4.47
N THR A 38 9.95 -1.40 -3.17
CA THR A 38 10.05 -2.47 -2.16
C THR A 38 9.11 -2.25 -0.97
N PHE A 39 8.81 -3.32 -0.23
CA PHE A 39 8.11 -3.21 1.04
C PHE A 39 9.02 -2.61 2.11
N GLY A 40 8.46 -1.73 2.92
CA GLY A 40 9.21 -1.04 3.96
C GLY A 40 8.32 -0.55 5.08
N LYS A 41 8.92 0.19 6.01
CA LYS A 41 8.18 0.95 7.00
C LYS A 41 7.69 2.23 6.36
N ALA A 42 6.41 2.54 6.53
CA ALA A 42 5.88 3.85 6.25
C ALA A 42 6.45 4.88 7.24
N HIS A 43 6.07 6.14 7.05
CA HIS A 43 6.30 7.17 8.07
C HIS A 43 5.69 6.73 9.41
N GLN A 44 6.33 7.09 10.53
CA GLN A 44 5.94 6.64 11.88
C GLN A 44 4.48 6.96 12.24
N ASP A 45 3.96 8.09 11.75
CA ASP A 45 2.57 8.51 11.97
C ASP A 45 1.54 7.53 11.41
N ALA A 46 1.91 6.73 10.40
CA ALA A 46 1.03 5.68 9.86
C ALA A 46 0.80 4.52 10.86
N TYR A 47 1.55 4.50 11.96
CA TYR A 47 1.45 3.52 13.03
C TYR A 47 1.06 4.15 14.39
N ASP A 48 0.74 5.44 14.40
CA ASP A 48 0.29 6.14 15.60
C ASP A 48 -1.24 6.02 15.72
N GLU A 49 -1.69 5.11 16.59
CA GLU A 49 -3.11 4.83 16.79
C GLU A 49 -3.91 6.06 17.23
N ILE A 50 -3.31 6.99 17.97
CA ILE A 50 -4.00 8.21 18.42
C ILE A 50 -4.30 9.09 17.21
N LYS A 51 -3.29 9.33 16.36
CA LYS A 51 -3.45 10.14 15.14
C LYS A 51 -4.44 9.50 14.17
N LEU A 52 -4.37 8.17 14.00
CA LEU A 52 -5.29 7.43 13.12
C LEU A 52 -6.74 7.56 13.60
N ASN A 53 -7.01 7.35 14.89
CA ASN A 53 -8.35 7.48 15.44
C ASN A 53 -8.89 8.91 15.33
N GLN A 54 -8.06 9.92 15.60
CA GLN A 54 -8.44 11.33 15.40
C GLN A 54 -8.81 11.63 13.95
N LEU A 55 -8.03 11.11 12.99
CA LEU A 55 -8.28 11.30 11.56
C LEU A 55 -9.60 10.67 11.12
N VAL A 56 -9.87 9.43 11.55
CA VAL A 56 -11.14 8.73 11.25
C VAL A 56 -12.32 9.49 11.82
N LEU A 57 -12.28 9.86 13.10
CA LEU A 57 -13.36 10.61 13.75
C LEU A 57 -13.65 11.94 13.06
N LEU A 58 -12.62 12.70 12.71
CA LEU A 58 -12.79 13.96 11.99
C LEU A 58 -13.40 13.74 10.60
N THR A 59 -12.96 12.69 9.90
CA THR A 59 -13.48 12.35 8.57
C THR A 59 -14.96 11.99 8.66
N ASP A 60 -15.35 11.17 9.63
CA ASP A 60 -16.75 10.79 9.86
C ASP A 60 -17.61 12.02 10.17
N GLN A 61 -17.13 12.93 11.02
CA GLN A 61 -17.82 14.19 11.33
C GLN A 61 -18.06 15.08 10.09
N ILE A 62 -17.12 15.10 9.15
CA ILE A 62 -17.25 15.87 7.90
C ILE A 62 -18.29 15.21 6.96
N LEU A 63 -18.36 13.88 6.95
CA LEU A 63 -19.22 13.11 6.06
C LEU A 63 -20.66 12.95 6.59
N SER A 64 -20.87 12.92 7.91
CA SER A 64 -22.16 12.62 8.54
C SER A 64 -23.13 13.81 8.60
N ARG A 65 -23.29 14.54 7.49
CA ARG A 65 -24.28 15.64 7.40
C ARG A 65 -25.71 15.18 7.59
#